data_AF-A0A4R9Q279-F1
#
_entry.id   AF-A0A4R9Q279-F1
#
_cell.length_a   1.000
_cell.length_b   1.000
_cell.length_c   1.000
_cell.angle_alpha   90.00
_cell.angle_beta   90.00
_cell.angle_gamma   90.00
#
_symmetry.space_group_name_H-M   'P 1'
#
loop_
_entity.id
_entity.type
_entity.pdbx_description
1 polymer ?
#
loop_
_entity_poly.entity_id
_entity_poly.type
_entity_poly.pdbx_seq_one_letter_code
_entity_poly.pdbx_strand_id
1 'polypeptide(L)'
;MTRTITARERIEMLEEENRQLKDKIAKLTGRNDANVARKVFGLTEAEAAIVMMLVTCGEAEYGQLQASIYTDRHLVELLDPDWAIRSHMKRIRRKTRLHGVDFETVYGMGYRMSDACRAKARAAIAAAGGR
;
A
#
# COMPACT_ATOMS: atom_id res chain seq x y z
N MET A 1 27.79 -22.98 -24.82
CA MET A 1 27.67 -21.53 -25.08
C MET A 1 26.70 -20.95 -24.06
N THR A 2 27.20 -20.22 -23.08
CA THR A 2 26.37 -19.60 -22.02
C THR A 2 25.78 -18.31 -22.58
N ARG A 3 24.47 -18.29 -22.84
CA ARG A 3 23.80 -17.11 -23.40
C ARG A 3 23.83 -15.99 -22.37
N THR A 4 24.58 -14.93 -22.64
CA THR A 4 24.64 -13.74 -21.79
C THR A 4 23.34 -12.97 -21.94
N ILE A 5 22.49 -13.02 -20.91
CA ILE A 5 21.23 -12.26 -20.86
C ILE A 5 21.60 -10.78 -20.76
N THR A 6 21.09 -9.96 -21.66
CA THR A 6 21.35 -8.51 -21.62
C THR A 6 20.70 -7.90 -20.39
N ALA A 7 21.23 -6.78 -19.89
CA ALA A 7 20.66 -6.08 -18.74
C ALA A 7 19.17 -5.72 -18.97
N ARG A 8 18.79 -5.46 -20.22
CA ARG A 8 17.43 -5.11 -20.62
C ARG A 8 16.47 -6.31 -20.55
N GLU A 9 16.89 -7.47 -21.08
CA GLU A 9 16.14 -8.73 -20.94
C GLU A 9 16.02 -9.13 -19.47
N ARG A 10 17.05 -8.88 -18.65
CA ARG A 10 17.02 -9.16 -17.21
C ARG A 10 16.00 -8.28 -16.48
N ILE A 11 15.89 -7.00 -16.85
CA ILE A 11 14.90 -6.07 -16.29
C ILE A 11 13.48 -6.51 -16.66
N GLU A 12 13.21 -6.82 -17.93
CA GLU A 12 11.88 -7.30 -18.37
C GLU A 12 11.47 -8.58 -17.63
N MET A 13 12.40 -9.54 -17.48
CA MET A 13 12.14 -10.75 -16.71
C MET A 13 11.80 -10.44 -15.25
N LEU A 14 12.53 -9.53 -14.61
CA LEU A 14 12.31 -9.15 -13.22
C LEU A 14 10.98 -8.39 -13.03
N GLU A 15 10.59 -7.54 -13.98
CA GLU A 15 9.32 -6.82 -13.95
C GLU A 15 8.12 -7.76 -14.14
N GLU A 16 8.24 -8.73 -15.03
CA GLU A 16 7.24 -9.76 -15.26
C GLU A 16 7.09 -10.68 -14.03
N GLU A 17 8.20 -11.11 -13.44
CA GLU A 17 8.20 -11.90 -12.22
C GLU A 17 7.60 -11.11 -11.05
N ASN A 18 7.89 -9.81 -10.94
CA ASN A 18 7.25 -8.91 -9.99
C ASN A 18 5.73 -8.84 -10.19
N ARG A 19 5.27 -8.74 -11.45
CA ARG A 19 3.84 -8.70 -11.78
C ARG A 19 3.15 -10.00 -11.36
N GLN A 20 3.75 -11.14 -11.68
CA GLN A 20 3.21 -12.45 -11.33
C GLN A 20 3.18 -12.67 -9.82
N LEU A 21 4.21 -12.26 -9.09
CA LEU A 21 4.25 -12.32 -7.63
C LEU A 21 3.17 -11.42 -7.02
N LYS A 22 2.99 -10.19 -7.52
CA LYS A 22 1.90 -9.29 -7.09
C LYS A 22 0.52 -9.90 -7.35
N ASP A 23 0.30 -10.55 -8.49
CA ASP A 23 -0.96 -11.22 -8.81
C ASP A 23 -1.22 -12.47 -7.97
N LYS A 24 -0.16 -13.22 -7.62
CA LYS A 24 -0.25 -14.39 -6.75
C LYS A 24 -0.52 -14.00 -5.31
N ILE A 25 0.16 -12.96 -4.82
CA ILE A 25 -0.13 -12.33 -3.53
C ILE A 25 -1.57 -11.85 -3.51
N ALA A 26 -2.03 -11.14 -4.54
CA ALA A 26 -3.42 -10.70 -4.65
C ALA A 26 -4.45 -11.85 -4.59
N LYS A 27 -4.17 -12.99 -5.24
CA LYS A 27 -5.04 -14.17 -5.17
C LYS A 27 -5.02 -14.84 -3.79
N LEU A 28 -3.86 -14.92 -3.15
CA LEU A 28 -3.66 -15.59 -1.86
C LEU A 28 -4.03 -14.74 -0.64
N THR A 29 -3.88 -13.42 -0.74
CA THR A 29 -4.17 -12.44 0.32
C THR A 29 -5.54 -11.78 0.15
N GLY A 30 -6.28 -12.12 -0.91
CA GLY A 30 -7.58 -11.53 -1.20
C GLY A 30 -7.46 -10.05 -1.58
N ARG A 31 -7.08 -9.73 -2.83
CA ARG A 31 -7.19 -8.39 -3.46
C ARG A 31 -8.59 -7.75 -3.27
N ASN A 32 -9.58 -8.56 -2.89
CA ASN A 32 -10.88 -8.12 -2.42
C ASN A 32 -10.76 -7.16 -1.24
N ASP A 33 -9.83 -7.35 -0.30
CA ASP A 33 -9.69 -6.52 0.90
C ASP A 33 -9.29 -5.08 0.58
N ALA A 34 -8.45 -4.84 -0.43
CA ALA A 34 -8.11 -3.48 -0.87
C ALA A 34 -9.31 -2.80 -1.55
N ASN A 35 -10.03 -3.51 -2.43
CA ASN A 35 -11.23 -2.98 -3.08
C ASN A 35 -12.39 -2.78 -2.09
N VAL A 36 -12.51 -3.65 -1.10
CA VAL A 36 -13.46 -3.53 0.00
C VAL A 36 -13.05 -2.37 0.89
N ALA A 37 -11.78 -2.21 1.25
CA ALA A 37 -11.28 -1.04 1.98
C ALA A 37 -11.57 0.28 1.24
N ARG A 38 -11.45 0.31 -0.10
CA ARG A 38 -11.88 1.47 -0.90
C ARG A 38 -13.35 1.80 -0.70
N LYS A 39 -14.23 0.81 -0.72
CA LYS A 39 -15.67 1.00 -0.53
C LYS A 39 -16.01 1.40 0.91
N VAL A 40 -15.45 0.69 1.89
CA VAL A 40 -15.73 0.88 3.32
C VAL A 40 -15.28 2.25 3.79
N PHE A 41 -14.06 2.65 3.45
CA PHE A 41 -13.46 3.88 3.95
C PHE A 41 -13.50 5.03 2.92
N GLY A 42 -14.09 4.84 1.73
CA GLY A 42 -14.14 5.85 0.67
C GLY A 42 -12.76 6.24 0.12
N LEU A 43 -11.85 5.28 -0.02
CA LEU A 43 -10.45 5.51 -0.42
C LEU A 43 -10.26 5.47 -1.94
N THR A 44 -9.29 6.24 -2.42
CA THR A 44 -8.72 6.02 -3.76
C THR A 44 -7.88 4.74 -3.78
N GLU A 45 -7.44 4.32 -4.96
CA GLU A 45 -6.59 3.14 -5.09
C GLU A 45 -5.25 3.27 -4.35
N ALA A 46 -4.57 4.41 -4.51
CA ALA A 46 -3.32 4.70 -3.79
C ALA A 46 -3.53 4.74 -2.27
N GLU A 47 -4.62 5.37 -1.83
CA GLU A 47 -4.95 5.43 -0.40
C GLU A 47 -5.25 4.04 0.19
N ALA A 48 -5.96 3.19 -0.56
CA ALA A 48 -6.23 1.82 -0.12
C ALA A 48 -4.96 0.96 -0.09
N ALA A 49 -4.03 1.12 -1.03
CA ALA A 49 -2.74 0.43 -0.99
C ALA A 49 -1.97 0.79 0.29
N ILE A 50 -1.89 2.08 0.63
CA ILE A 50 -1.25 2.54 1.87
C ILE A 50 -1.95 1.97 3.12
N VAL A 51 -3.28 2.06 3.18
CA VAL A 51 -4.06 1.55 4.33
C VAL A 51 -3.83 0.06 4.51
N MET A 52 -3.90 -0.72 3.43
CA MET A 52 -3.70 -2.17 3.51
C MET A 52 -2.28 -2.53 3.93
N MET A 53 -1.27 -1.74 3.54
CA MET A 53 0.10 -1.93 4.02
C MET A 53 0.18 -1.72 5.54
N LEU A 54 -0.40 -0.65 6.08
CA LEU A 54 -0.42 -0.40 7.53
C LEU A 54 -1.25 -1.44 8.29
N VAL A 55 -2.38 -1.87 7.75
CA VAL A 55 -3.20 -2.93 8.36
C VAL A 55 -2.43 -4.25 8.41
N THR A 56 -1.69 -4.58 7.35
CA THR A 56 -0.95 -5.84 7.24
C THR A 56 0.32 -5.81 8.07
N CYS A 57 1.18 -4.82 7.86
CA CYS A 57 2.52 -4.76 8.44
C CYS A 57 2.57 -4.05 9.81
N GLY A 58 1.58 -3.21 10.13
CA GLY A 58 1.55 -2.40 11.35
C GLY A 58 2.43 -1.15 11.31
N GLU A 59 3.55 -1.20 10.61
CA GLU A 59 4.44 -0.07 10.36
C GLU A 59 4.81 -0.01 8.88
N ALA A 60 5.00 1.20 8.36
CA ALA A 60 5.46 1.42 7.00
C ALA A 60 6.35 2.65 6.93
N GLU A 61 7.53 2.47 6.34
CA GLU A 61 8.50 3.54 6.08
C GLU A 61 8.10 4.36 4.84
N TYR A 62 8.61 5.59 4.73
CA TYR A 62 8.36 6.45 3.57
C TYR A 62 8.70 5.77 2.23
N GLY A 63 9.85 5.10 2.13
CA GLY A 63 10.25 4.40 0.90
C GLY A 63 9.29 3.26 0.54
N GLN A 64 8.79 2.52 1.53
CA GLN A 64 7.79 1.47 1.31
C GLN A 64 6.46 2.06 0.84
N LEU A 65 6.00 3.14 1.48
CA LEU A 65 4.79 3.87 1.12
C LEU A 65 4.86 4.41 -0.31
N GLN A 66 5.99 5.01 -0.68
CA GLN A 66 6.26 5.48 -2.04
C GLN A 66 6.20 4.34 -3.05
N ALA A 67 6.94 3.25 -2.82
CA ALA A 67 6.98 2.09 -3.71
C ALA A 67 5.62 1.38 -3.86
N SER A 68 4.71 1.55 -2.89
CA SER A 68 3.37 0.96 -2.95
C SER A 68 2.42 1.68 -3.91
N ILE A 69 2.69 2.96 -4.26
CA ILE A 69 1.78 3.79 -5.07
C ILE A 69 2.45 4.50 -6.25
N TYR A 70 3.77 4.54 -6.29
CA TYR A 70 4.57 5.17 -7.34
C TYR A 70 5.49 4.17 -8.01
N THR A 71 5.73 4.39 -9.30
CA THR A 71 6.81 3.72 -10.04
C THR A 71 8.07 4.58 -9.94
N ASP A 72 9.23 4.01 -10.24
CA ASP A 72 10.50 4.77 -10.25
C ASP A 72 10.41 6.00 -11.16
N ARG A 73 9.72 5.87 -12.30
CA ARG A 73 9.46 7.00 -13.20
C ARG A 73 8.66 8.11 -12.52
N HIS A 74 7.59 7.78 -11.80
CA HIS A 74 6.81 8.79 -11.07
C HIS A 74 7.65 9.47 -9.99
N LEU A 75 8.53 8.72 -9.30
CA LEU A 75 9.38 9.28 -8.25
C LEU A 75 10.42 10.26 -8.78
N VAL A 76 10.97 10.01 -9.97
CA VAL A 76 11.90 10.94 -10.65
C VAL A 76 11.20 12.24 -11.06
N GLU A 77 9.92 12.15 -11.44
CA GLU A 77 9.11 13.30 -11.86
C GLU A 77 8.56 14.11 -10.66
N LEU A 78 8.58 13.56 -9.44
CA LEU A 78 8.09 14.20 -8.23
C LEU A 78 9.16 15.09 -7.58
N LEU A 79 8.81 16.36 -7.34
CA LEU A 79 9.68 17.29 -6.59
C LEU A 79 9.91 16.89 -5.12
N ASP A 80 8.87 16.38 -4.45
CA ASP A 80 8.94 15.94 -3.05
C ASP A 80 8.01 14.73 -2.82
N PRO A 81 8.53 13.50 -2.99
CA PRO A 81 7.76 12.27 -2.75
C PRO A 81 7.23 12.14 -1.31
N ASP A 82 7.97 12.62 -0.32
CA ASP A 82 7.55 12.55 1.08
C ASP A 82 6.35 13.47 1.35
N TRP A 83 6.34 14.66 0.75
CA TRP A 83 5.20 15.54 0.81
C TRP A 83 3.95 14.92 0.17
N ALA A 84 4.11 14.21 -0.95
CA ALA A 84 3.02 13.49 -1.58
C ALA A 84 2.45 12.40 -0.65
N ILE A 85 3.31 11.62 0.03
CA ILE A 85 2.88 10.67 1.06
C ILE A 85 2.14 11.37 2.20
N ARG A 86 2.70 12.45 2.77
CA ARG A 86 2.05 13.24 3.83
C ARG A 86 0.65 13.72 3.42
N SER A 87 0.49 14.13 2.16
CA SER A 87 -0.79 14.55 1.57
C SER A 87 -1.81 13.41 1.52
N HIS A 88 -1.41 12.21 1.08
CA HIS A 88 -2.27 11.02 1.15
C HIS A 88 -2.64 10.69 2.59
N MET A 89 -1.67 10.67 3.52
CA MET A 89 -1.92 10.33 4.92
C MET A 89 -2.89 11.29 5.60
N LYS A 90 -2.86 12.58 5.28
CA LYS A 90 -3.87 13.55 5.76
C LYS A 90 -5.28 13.19 5.29
N ARG A 91 -5.45 12.81 4.02
CA ARG A 91 -6.76 12.41 3.46
C ARG A 91 -7.24 11.07 4.04
N ILE A 92 -6.34 10.08 4.12
CA ILE A 92 -6.64 8.77 4.71
C ILE A 92 -7.11 8.95 6.14
N ARG A 93 -6.36 9.69 6.98
CA ARG A 93 -6.72 9.92 8.38
C ARG A 93 -8.11 10.54 8.53
N ARG A 94 -8.46 11.50 7.68
CA ARG A 94 -9.81 12.12 7.69
C ARG A 94 -10.91 11.09 7.41
N LYS A 95 -10.66 10.14 6.49
CA LYS A 95 -11.61 9.12 6.08
C LYS A 95 -11.71 7.99 7.10
N THR A 96 -10.59 7.42 7.53
CA THR A 96 -10.56 6.24 8.42
C THR A 96 -11.00 6.56 9.86
N ARG A 97 -10.79 7.79 10.33
CA ARG A 97 -11.24 8.22 11.68
C ARG A 97 -12.76 8.13 11.86
N LEU A 98 -13.54 8.28 10.80
CA LEU A 98 -15.00 8.09 10.84
C LEU A 98 -15.39 6.65 11.22
N HIS A 99 -14.45 5.70 11.07
CA HIS A 99 -14.61 4.29 11.40
C HIS A 99 -13.83 3.91 12.66
N GLY A 100 -13.33 4.88 13.43
CA GLY A 100 -12.54 4.65 14.64
C GLY A 100 -11.17 4.02 14.38
N VAL A 101 -10.64 4.16 13.16
CA VAL A 101 -9.30 3.70 12.75
C VAL A 101 -8.39 4.91 12.58
N ASP A 102 -7.28 4.90 13.32
CA ASP A 102 -6.24 5.93 13.25
C ASP A 102 -4.84 5.32 13.22
N PHE A 103 -3.84 6.15 12.94
CA PHE A 103 -2.43 5.81 12.89
C PHE A 103 -1.59 7.02 13.30
N GLU A 104 -0.39 6.78 13.79
CA GLU A 104 0.55 7.81 14.25
C GLU A 104 1.70 8.00 13.27
N THR A 105 2.32 9.18 13.32
CA THR A 105 3.55 9.45 12.58
C THR A 105 4.74 9.00 13.43
N VAL A 106 5.64 8.22 12.85
CA VAL A 106 6.94 7.91 13.45
C VAL A 106 7.96 8.85 12.80
N TYR A 107 8.39 9.87 13.54
CA TYR A 107 9.24 10.94 13.01
C TYR A 107 10.52 10.38 12.39
N GLY A 108 10.79 10.80 11.14
CA GLY A 108 11.96 10.37 10.37
C GLY A 108 11.85 8.97 9.74
N MET A 109 10.78 8.22 9.99
CA MET A 109 10.64 6.85 9.52
C MET A 109 9.40 6.67 8.63
N GLY A 110 8.22 7.04 9.11
CA GLY A 110 6.96 6.84 8.39
C GLY A 110 5.76 6.84 9.32
N TYR A 111 4.96 5.78 9.28
CA TYR A 111 3.70 5.70 10.02
C TYR A 111 3.50 4.34 10.65
N ARG A 112 2.82 4.35 11.81
CA ARG A 112 2.45 3.16 12.58
C ARG A 112 0.96 3.12 12.84
N MET A 113 0.37 1.93 12.71
CA MET A 113 -0.99 1.62 13.12
C MET A 113 -0.96 0.63 14.27
N SER A 114 -1.57 0.99 15.41
CA SER A 114 -1.63 0.10 16.57
C SER A 114 -2.43 -1.17 16.29
N ASP A 115 -2.14 -2.25 17.01
CA ASP A 115 -2.85 -3.53 16.83
C ASP A 115 -4.36 -3.41 17.03
N ALA A 116 -4.80 -2.56 17.96
CA ALA A 116 -6.21 -2.24 18.16
C ALA A 116 -6.84 -1.60 16.92
N CYS A 117 -6.16 -0.64 16.28
CA CYS A 117 -6.65 -0.01 15.05
C CYS A 117 -6.61 -0.97 13.86
N ARG A 118 -5.57 -1.80 13.74
CA ARG A 118 -5.47 -2.85 12.71
C ARG A 118 -6.61 -3.86 12.84
N ALA A 119 -6.91 -4.31 14.05
CA ALA A 119 -8.03 -5.22 14.32
C ALA A 119 -9.37 -4.60 13.91
N LYS A 120 -9.62 -3.33 14.26
CA LYS A 120 -10.82 -2.59 13.82
C LYS A 120 -10.92 -2.48 12.31
N ALA A 121 -9.82 -2.13 11.64
CA ALA A 121 -9.78 -2.01 10.19
C ALA A 121 -10.10 -3.35 9.51
N ARG A 122 -9.48 -4.45 9.96
CA ARG A 122 -9.77 -5.80 9.46
C ARG A 122 -11.21 -6.21 9.71
N ALA A 123 -11.76 -5.91 10.89
CA ALA A 123 -13.15 -6.21 11.20
C ALA A 123 -14.11 -5.45 10.28
N ALA A 124 -13.85 -4.17 10.02
CA ALA A 124 -14.66 -3.34 9.12
C ALA A 124 -14.60 -3.85 7.67
N ILE A 125 -13.41 -4.24 7.19
CA ILE A 125 -13.22 -4.83 5.85
C ILE A 125 -13.94 -6.18 5.77
N ALA A 126 -13.74 -7.07 6.74
CA ALA A 126 -14.37 -8.39 6.75
C ALA A 126 -15.91 -8.31 6.79
N ALA A 127 -16.47 -7.37 7.55
CA ALA A 127 -17.91 -7.16 7.62
C ALA A 127 -18.53 -6.73 6.28
N ALA A 128 -17.78 -5.97 5.47
CA ALA A 128 -18.24 -5.51 4.16
C ALA A 128 -17.86 -6.45 3.00
N GLY A 129 -16.87 -7.31 3.21
CA GLY A 129 -16.38 -8.25 2.19
C GLY A 129 -17.30 -9.43 1.93
N GLY A 130 -18.25 -9.73 2.82
CA GLY A 130 -19.15 -10.87 2.73
C GLY A 130 -18.40 -12.20 2.87
N ARG A 131 -18.62 -12.90 3.99
CA ARG A 131 -18.46 -14.36 4.01
C ARG A 131 -19.75 -14.97 3.51
#